data_AF-A0A8J7GED2-F1
#
_entry.id   AF-A0A8J7GED2-F1
#
_cell.length_a   1.000
_cell.length_b   1.000
_cell.length_c   1.000
_cell.angle_alpha   90.00
_cell.angle_beta   90.00
_cell.angle_gamma   90.00
#
_symmetry.space_group_name_H-M   'P 1'
#
loop_
_entity.id
_entity.type
_entity.pdbx_description
1 polymer ?
#
loop_
_entity_poly.entity_id
_entity_poly.type
_entity_poly.pdbx_seq_one_letter_code
_entity_poly.pdbx_strand_id
1 'polypeptide(L)'
;MDSPKMWALYTCPVNDMLARRGEVSAEQAAEHAALSLFGLHQQGEKVPMHRQGVGLGTALLALRRHEKFSDSATDARVGAMAAATSVPALLRHLRSLITQLRVISQPVDYTQLMADIQNWHHPDRRPPVRRRWALDYRVWTHNTPDPKAPTAPAAE
;
A
#
# COMPACT_ATOMS: atom_id res chain seq x y z
N MET A 1 4.51 -16.11 13.46
CA MET A 1 3.19 -16.47 12.87
C MET A 1 2.33 -17.02 14.00
N ASP A 2 1.88 -16.16 14.91
CA ASP A 2 1.58 -16.61 16.28
C ASP A 2 0.07 -16.66 16.59
N SER A 3 -0.78 -16.62 15.56
CA SER A 3 -2.23 -16.72 15.69
C SER A 3 -2.73 -18.04 15.10
N PRO A 4 -3.05 -19.05 15.94
CA PRO A 4 -3.56 -20.35 15.47
C PRO A 4 -4.81 -20.23 14.59
N LYS A 5 -5.63 -19.19 14.81
CA LYS A 5 -6.83 -18.91 14.00
C LYS A 5 -6.51 -18.56 12.54
N MET A 6 -5.29 -18.13 12.25
CA MET A 6 -4.85 -17.78 10.89
C MET A 6 -4.26 -18.97 10.13
N TRP A 7 -3.92 -20.08 10.79
CA TRP A 7 -3.20 -21.18 10.16
C TRP A 7 -3.92 -21.77 8.95
N ALA A 8 -5.25 -21.91 9.02
CA ALA A 8 -6.06 -22.40 7.92
C ALA A 8 -6.13 -21.45 6.72
N LEU A 9 -5.69 -20.20 6.85
CA LEU A 9 -5.72 -19.19 5.81
C LEU A 9 -4.39 -19.06 5.06
N TYR A 10 -3.30 -19.60 5.60
CA TYR A 10 -2.01 -19.59 4.92
C TYR A 10 -2.00 -20.62 3.79
N THR A 11 -1.49 -20.18 2.65
CA THR A 11 -1.29 -21.00 1.45
C THR A 11 0.18 -21.18 1.13
N CYS A 12 1.05 -20.28 1.62
CA CYS A 12 2.49 -20.41 1.46
C CYS A 12 3.01 -21.62 2.25
N PRO A 13 3.78 -22.53 1.63
CA PRO A 13 4.39 -23.64 2.34
C PRO A 13 5.38 -23.14 3.40
N VAL A 14 5.39 -23.82 4.55
CA VAL A 14 6.37 -23.53 5.59
C VAL A 14 7.77 -23.95 5.13
N ASN A 15 8.74 -23.07 5.28
CA ASN A 15 10.14 -23.44 5.09
C ASN A 15 10.67 -24.08 6.38
N ASP A 16 10.73 -25.41 6.41
CA ASP A 16 11.13 -26.17 7.60
C ASP A 16 12.53 -25.81 8.13
N MET A 17 13.47 -25.49 7.23
CA MET A 17 14.83 -25.12 7.60
C MET A 17 14.88 -23.76 8.30
N LEU A 18 14.07 -22.79 7.85
CA LEU A 18 13.91 -21.49 8.52
C LEU A 18 13.15 -21.66 9.83
N ALA A 19 12.06 -22.44 9.82
CA ALA A 19 11.23 -22.67 11.00
C ALA A 19 12.01 -23.29 12.16
N ARG A 20 12.90 -24.25 11.88
CA ARG A 20 13.81 -24.85 12.89
C ARG A 20 14.77 -23.83 13.53
N ARG A 21 15.03 -22.71 12.86
CA ARG A 21 15.84 -21.58 13.36
C ARG A 21 15.00 -20.46 13.97
N GLY A 22 13.69 -20.62 14.06
CA GLY A 22 12.77 -19.58 14.52
C GLY A 22 12.58 -18.43 13.51
N GLU A 23 12.94 -18.64 12.25
CA GLU A 23 12.84 -17.67 11.18
C GLU A 23 11.62 -17.94 10.27
N VAL A 24 11.20 -16.92 9.53
CA VAL A 24 10.13 -17.03 8.51
C VAL A 24 10.66 -16.57 7.16
N SER A 25 10.19 -17.20 6.09
CA SER A 25 10.55 -16.75 4.74
C SER A 25 9.93 -15.38 4.43
N ALA A 26 10.52 -14.66 3.47
CA ALA A 26 9.94 -13.39 2.99
C ALA A 26 8.51 -13.56 2.45
N GLU A 27 8.22 -14.71 1.84
CA GLU A 27 6.90 -15.06 1.32
C GLU A 27 5.88 -15.25 2.46
N GLN A 28 6.25 -16.06 3.46
CA GLN A 28 5.43 -16.29 4.65
C GLN A 28 5.17 -14.97 5.42
N ALA A 29 6.19 -14.13 5.55
CA ALA A 29 6.07 -12.83 6.19
C ALA A 29 5.12 -11.90 5.41
N ALA A 30 5.22 -11.89 4.07
CA ALA A 30 4.36 -11.09 3.21
C ALA A 30 2.90 -11.56 3.22
N GLU A 31 2.66 -12.87 3.18
CA GLU A 31 1.32 -13.44 3.28
C GLU A 31 0.67 -13.10 4.62
N HIS A 32 1.40 -13.28 5.73
CA HIS A 32 0.94 -12.86 7.06
C HIS A 32 0.60 -11.37 7.12
N ALA A 33 1.45 -10.52 6.58
CA ALA A 33 1.22 -9.09 6.55
C ALA A 33 -0.01 -8.71 5.71
N ALA A 34 -0.15 -9.26 4.51
CA ALA A 34 -1.28 -8.99 3.62
C ALA A 34 -2.61 -9.43 4.25
N LEU A 35 -2.69 -10.64 4.80
CA LEU A 35 -3.89 -11.13 5.49
C LEU A 35 -4.24 -10.30 6.71
N SER A 36 -3.24 -9.88 7.49
CA SER A 36 -3.46 -9.04 8.68
C SER A 36 -3.97 -7.64 8.30
N LEU A 37 -3.40 -7.04 7.24
CA LEU A 37 -3.85 -5.76 6.71
C LEU A 37 -5.24 -5.85 6.07
N PHE A 38 -5.56 -6.97 5.41
CA PHE A 38 -6.90 -7.23 4.89
C PHE A 38 -7.92 -7.38 6.01
N GLY A 39 -7.62 -8.17 7.04
CA GLY A 39 -8.50 -8.31 8.21
C GLY A 39 -8.80 -6.98 8.87
N LEU A 40 -7.78 -6.12 9.04
CA LEU A 40 -7.95 -4.75 9.54
C LEU A 40 -8.87 -3.91 8.65
N HIS A 41 -8.72 -4.01 7.33
CA HIS A 41 -9.50 -3.24 6.37
C HIS A 41 -10.96 -3.71 6.32
N GLN A 42 -11.16 -5.03 6.29
CA GLN A 42 -12.48 -5.66 6.15
C GLN A 42 -13.32 -5.58 7.43
N GLN A 43 -12.70 -5.45 8.60
CA GLN A 43 -13.41 -5.47 9.89
C GLN A 43 -14.53 -4.42 9.91
N GLY A 44 -15.78 -4.86 10.08
CA GLY A 44 -16.95 -3.96 10.15
C GLY A 44 -17.41 -3.38 8.81
N GLU A 45 -16.70 -3.66 7.70
CA GLU A 45 -17.15 -3.29 6.37
C GLU A 45 -18.17 -4.30 5.83
N LYS A 46 -19.24 -3.80 5.21
CA LYS A 46 -20.30 -4.64 4.61
C LYS A 46 -19.97 -5.10 3.19
N VAL A 47 -19.00 -4.44 2.55
CA VAL A 47 -18.58 -4.74 1.18
C VAL A 47 -17.15 -5.31 1.18
N PRO A 48 -16.78 -6.13 0.19
CA PRO A 48 -15.43 -6.68 0.12
C PRO A 48 -14.37 -5.58 -0.05
N MET A 49 -13.38 -5.56 0.84
CA MET A 49 -12.23 -4.64 0.80
C MET A 49 -11.08 -5.17 -0.05
N HIS A 50 -11.14 -6.44 -0.45
CA HIS A 50 -10.32 -6.99 -1.51
C HIS A 50 -11.02 -6.82 -2.86
N ARG A 51 -10.35 -6.19 -3.82
CA ARG A 51 -10.80 -6.16 -5.22
C ARG A 51 -9.61 -6.26 -6.16
N GLN A 52 -9.57 -7.34 -6.95
CA GLN A 52 -8.55 -7.53 -7.97
C GLN A 52 -8.51 -6.34 -8.94
N GLY A 53 -7.31 -5.89 -9.28
CA GLY A 53 -7.07 -4.78 -10.19
C GLY A 53 -7.11 -3.38 -9.55
N VAL A 54 -7.52 -3.25 -8.28
CA VAL A 54 -7.43 -1.97 -7.55
C VAL A 54 -6.08 -1.89 -6.84
N GLY A 55 -5.03 -1.56 -7.58
CA GLY A 55 -3.67 -1.42 -7.03
C GLY A 55 -3.58 -0.38 -5.90
N LEU A 56 -2.57 -0.53 -5.03
CA LEU A 56 -2.39 0.34 -3.86
C LEU A 56 -2.33 1.83 -4.26
N GLY A 57 -1.58 2.19 -5.30
CA GLY A 57 -1.49 3.59 -5.73
C GLY A 57 -2.83 4.16 -6.20
N THR A 58 -3.66 3.36 -6.88
CA THR A 58 -5.01 3.77 -7.30
C THR A 58 -5.93 4.00 -6.10
N ALA A 59 -5.90 3.09 -5.12
CA ALA A 59 -6.66 3.24 -3.88
C ALA A 59 -6.23 4.49 -3.10
N LEU A 60 -4.91 4.74 -3.02
CA LEU A 60 -4.37 5.93 -2.36
C LEU A 60 -4.71 7.23 -3.11
N LEU A 61 -4.82 7.21 -4.43
CA LEU A 61 -5.29 8.37 -5.19
C LEU A 61 -6.75 8.70 -4.87
N ALA A 62 -7.60 7.67 -4.71
CA ALA A 62 -8.98 7.87 -4.25
C ALA A 62 -9.01 8.46 -2.84
N LEU A 63 -8.14 7.98 -1.94
CA LEU A 63 -7.97 8.56 -0.59
C LEU A 63 -7.58 10.03 -0.64
N ARG A 64 -6.57 10.37 -1.46
CA ARG A 64 -6.08 11.73 -1.64
C ARG A 64 -7.17 12.68 -2.12
N ARG A 65 -8.08 12.21 -2.99
CA ARG A 65 -9.17 13.01 -3.56
C ARG A 65 -10.42 13.07 -2.69
N HIS A 66 -10.44 12.37 -1.56
CA HIS A 66 -11.61 12.28 -0.72
C HIS A 66 -11.64 13.45 0.28
N GLU A 67 -12.76 14.17 0.35
CA GLU A 67 -12.95 15.40 1.15
C GLU A 67 -12.58 15.29 2.64
N LYS A 68 -12.71 14.09 3.23
CA LYS A 68 -12.36 13.80 4.62
C LYS A 68 -10.87 13.87 4.94
N PHE A 69 -10.00 13.87 3.92
CA PHE A 69 -8.56 13.84 4.09
C PHE A 69 -7.88 14.98 3.33
N SER A 70 -6.84 15.54 3.94
CA SER A 70 -6.02 16.56 3.29
C SER A 70 -5.10 15.92 2.25
N ASP A 71 -5.10 16.46 1.02
CA ASP A 71 -4.20 16.07 -0.06
C ASP A 71 -2.74 16.08 0.39
N SER A 72 -2.27 17.19 0.97
CA SER A 72 -0.87 17.37 1.37
C SER A 72 -0.46 16.41 2.49
N ALA A 73 -1.35 16.17 3.47
CA ALA A 73 -1.10 15.21 4.53
C ALA A 73 -1.10 13.76 4.01
N THR A 74 -1.91 13.47 2.99
CA THR A 74 -1.92 12.16 2.31
C THR A 74 -0.63 11.98 1.51
N ASP A 75 -0.24 12.97 0.71
CA ASP A 75 1.00 12.99 -0.08
C ASP A 75 2.23 12.75 0.81
N ALA A 76 2.32 13.41 1.97
CA ALA A 76 3.41 13.20 2.92
C ALA A 76 3.49 11.75 3.45
N ARG A 77 2.34 11.14 3.76
CA ARG A 77 2.28 9.74 4.25
C ARG A 77 2.63 8.74 3.14
N VAL A 78 2.17 8.98 1.92
CA VAL A 78 2.50 8.16 0.75
C VAL A 78 4.00 8.27 0.44
N GLY A 79 4.57 9.47 0.50
CA GLY A 79 6.01 9.69 0.38
C GLY A 79 6.81 8.93 1.43
N ALA A 80 6.40 9.00 2.71
CA ALA A 80 7.06 8.26 3.79
C ALA A 80 6.95 6.74 3.60
N MET A 81 5.79 6.23 3.17
CA MET A 81 5.60 4.82 2.82
C MET A 81 6.56 4.38 1.71
N ALA A 82 6.63 5.15 0.62
CA ALA A 82 7.50 4.84 -0.52
C ALA A 82 8.99 4.91 -0.15
N ALA A 83 9.36 5.81 0.76
CA ALA A 83 10.73 5.98 1.24
C ALA A 83 11.18 4.90 2.25
N ALA A 84 10.27 4.06 2.75
CA ALA A 84 10.59 3.06 3.77
C ALA A 84 11.68 2.07 3.29
N THR A 85 12.77 1.97 4.06
CA THR A 85 13.93 1.11 3.74
C THR A 85 13.88 -0.27 4.40
N SER A 86 12.84 -0.56 5.18
CA SER A 86 12.63 -1.85 5.83
C SER A 86 11.16 -2.27 5.77
N VAL A 87 10.92 -3.58 5.81
CA VAL A 87 9.55 -4.12 5.83
C VAL A 87 8.77 -3.67 7.08
N PRO A 88 9.35 -3.68 8.30
CA PRO A 88 8.64 -3.15 9.47
C PRO A 88 8.22 -1.69 9.31
N ALA A 89 9.10 -0.83 8.76
CA ALA A 89 8.75 0.56 8.50
C ALA A 89 7.62 0.69 7.48
N LEU A 90 7.71 -0.06 6.36
CA LEU A 90 6.65 -0.11 5.35
C LEU A 90 5.30 -0.52 5.96
N LEU A 91 5.26 -1.59 6.76
CA LEU A 91 4.03 -2.10 7.35
C LEU A 91 3.38 -1.11 8.32
N ARG A 92 4.17 -0.30 9.05
CA ARG A 92 3.61 0.79 9.89
C ARG A 92 2.88 1.82 9.04
N HIS A 93 3.48 2.25 7.92
CA HIS A 93 2.85 3.22 7.02
C HIS A 93 1.61 2.62 6.34
N LEU A 94 1.70 1.38 5.85
CA LEU A 94 0.57 0.68 5.24
C LEU A 94 -0.61 0.54 6.21
N ARG A 95 -0.36 0.17 7.48
CA ARG A 95 -1.42 0.06 8.48
C ARG A 95 -2.16 1.39 8.67
N SER A 96 -1.43 2.51 8.72
CA SER A 96 -2.02 3.84 8.85
C SER A 96 -2.86 4.22 7.63
N LEU A 97 -2.36 3.97 6.43
CA LEU A 97 -3.06 4.28 5.17
C LEU A 97 -4.28 3.39 4.94
N ILE A 98 -4.18 2.08 5.22
CA ILE A 98 -5.30 1.14 5.10
C ILE A 98 -6.42 1.46 6.08
N THR A 99 -6.09 1.94 7.29
CA THR A 99 -7.11 2.42 8.23
C THR A 99 -7.88 3.62 7.66
N GLN A 100 -7.24 4.50 6.89
CA GLN A 100 -7.91 5.63 6.23
C GLN A 100 -8.72 5.18 5.02
N LEU A 101 -8.21 4.23 4.23
CA LEU A 101 -8.96 3.62 3.12
C LEU A 101 -10.25 2.95 3.59
N ARG A 102 -10.20 2.30 4.77
CA ARG A 102 -11.39 1.73 5.42
C ARG A 102 -12.46 2.78 5.71
N VAL A 103 -12.09 3.97 6.18
CA VAL A 103 -13.05 5.07 6.50
C VAL A 103 -13.89 5.49 5.28
N ILE A 104 -13.37 5.25 4.08
CA ILE A 104 -14.04 5.60 2.81
C ILE A 104 -14.45 4.35 2.01
N SER A 105 -14.37 3.16 2.63
CA SER A 105 -14.68 1.86 2.02
C SER A 105 -14.00 1.66 0.64
N GLN A 106 -12.77 2.16 0.49
CA GLN A 106 -12.00 2.07 -0.76
C GLN A 106 -11.22 0.74 -0.80
N PRO A 107 -11.57 -0.22 -1.68
CA PRO A 107 -10.90 -1.51 -1.72
C PRO A 107 -9.46 -1.43 -2.25
N VAL A 108 -8.69 -2.49 -1.98
CA VAL A 108 -7.30 -2.69 -2.42
C VAL A 108 -7.12 -4.12 -2.95
N ASP A 109 -6.30 -4.31 -3.97
CA ASP A 109 -5.83 -5.61 -4.43
C ASP A 109 -4.76 -6.15 -3.46
N TYR A 110 -5.21 -6.95 -2.49
CA TYR A 110 -4.32 -7.58 -1.51
C TYR A 110 -3.39 -8.65 -2.10
N THR A 111 -3.72 -9.23 -3.25
CA THR A 111 -2.84 -10.18 -3.93
C THR A 111 -1.63 -9.46 -4.50
N GLN A 112 -1.86 -8.32 -5.15
CA GLN A 112 -0.76 -7.46 -5.59
C GLN A 112 0.02 -6.89 -4.41
N LEU A 113 -0.66 -6.44 -3.33
CA LEU A 113 0.02 -5.91 -2.15
C LEU A 113 0.91 -6.94 -1.47
N MET A 114 0.49 -8.21 -1.41
CA MET A 114 1.31 -9.31 -0.88
C MET A 114 2.61 -9.47 -1.68
N ALA A 115 2.53 -9.53 -3.01
CA ALA A 115 3.70 -9.61 -3.88
C ALA A 115 4.63 -8.39 -3.71
N ASP A 116 4.06 -7.22 -3.45
CA ASP A 116 4.81 -5.99 -3.24
C ASP A 116 5.57 -6.00 -1.91
N ILE A 117 4.93 -6.47 -0.84
CA ILE A 117 5.56 -6.67 0.46
C ILE A 117 6.68 -7.71 0.37
N GLN A 118 6.44 -8.83 -0.32
CA GLN A 118 7.45 -9.87 -0.55
C GLN A 118 8.67 -9.30 -1.27
N ASN A 119 8.46 -8.55 -2.36
CA ASN A 119 9.55 -7.88 -3.07
C ASN A 119 10.27 -6.86 -2.20
N TRP A 120 9.59 -6.25 -1.22
CA TRP A 120 10.21 -5.27 -0.34
C TRP A 120 11.28 -5.83 0.60
N HIS A 121 11.29 -7.15 0.83
CA HIS A 121 12.37 -7.85 1.54
C HIS A 121 13.71 -7.76 0.78
N HIS A 122 13.71 -7.50 -0.52
CA HIS A 122 14.90 -7.42 -1.37
C HIS A 122 15.12 -5.97 -1.85
N PRO A 123 16.16 -5.26 -1.39
CA PRO A 123 16.40 -3.85 -1.74
C PRO A 123 16.31 -3.54 -3.24
N ASP A 124 16.89 -4.42 -4.06
CA ASP A 124 17.00 -4.35 -5.52
C ASP A 124 15.64 -4.52 -6.23
N ARG A 125 14.63 -5.09 -5.55
CA ARG A 125 13.26 -5.25 -6.07
C ARG A 125 12.30 -4.15 -5.63
N ARG A 126 12.73 -3.22 -4.77
CA ARG A 126 11.89 -2.08 -4.32
C ARG A 126 11.65 -1.02 -5.39
N PRO A 127 12.64 -0.64 -6.24
CA PRO A 127 12.43 0.37 -7.28
C PRO A 127 11.24 0.09 -8.22
N PRO A 128 11.05 -1.11 -8.80
CA PRO A 128 9.90 -1.36 -9.67
C PRO A 128 8.56 -1.29 -8.92
N VAL A 129 8.50 -1.73 -7.65
CA VAL A 129 7.29 -1.61 -6.81
C VAL A 129 6.95 -0.14 -6.58
N ARG A 130 7.93 0.68 -6.18
CA ARG A 130 7.76 2.13 -6.02
C ARG A 130 7.26 2.79 -7.31
N ARG A 131 7.85 2.42 -8.44
CA ARG A 131 7.47 2.97 -9.75
C ARG A 131 6.00 2.67 -10.06
N ARG A 132 5.55 1.43 -9.86
CA ARG A 132 4.13 1.06 -10.07
C ARG A 132 3.21 1.88 -9.17
N TRP A 133 3.49 1.94 -7.86
CA TRP A 133 2.68 2.76 -6.94
C TRP A 133 2.64 4.24 -7.36
N ALA A 134 3.78 4.81 -7.77
CA ALA A 134 3.88 6.21 -8.18
C ALA A 134 3.10 6.50 -9.48
N LEU A 135 3.11 5.56 -10.44
CA LEU A 135 2.31 5.67 -11.67
C LEU A 135 0.81 5.61 -11.36
N ASP A 136 0.39 4.65 -10.53
CA ASP A 136 -1.00 4.47 -10.15
C ASP A 136 -1.53 5.65 -9.29
N TYR A 137 -0.67 6.20 -8.41
CA TYR A 137 -0.96 7.38 -7.59
C TYR A 137 -0.85 8.70 -8.38
N ARG A 138 -0.32 8.66 -9.60
CA ARG A 138 -0.11 9.81 -10.52
C ARG A 138 0.94 10.84 -10.10
N VAL A 139 1.97 10.45 -9.33
CA VAL A 139 3.11 11.33 -8.98
C VAL A 139 3.85 11.83 -10.24
N TRP A 140 3.72 11.13 -11.37
CA TRP A 140 4.42 11.44 -12.63
C TRP A 140 3.57 12.14 -13.70
N THR A 141 2.26 12.28 -13.50
CA THR A 141 1.38 12.92 -14.47
C THR A 141 0.79 14.19 -13.87
N HIS A 142 1.61 15.23 -13.68
CA HIS A 142 1.26 16.65 -13.81
C HIS A 142 2.55 17.49 -13.69
N ASN A 143 3.24 17.68 -14.81
CA ASN A 143 3.79 19.00 -15.14
C ASN A 143 2.83 19.65 -16.15
N THR A 144 1.54 19.70 -15.80
CA THR A 144 0.52 20.39 -16.60
C THR A 144 0.38 21.77 -15.99
N PRO A 145 0.74 22.86 -16.71
CA PRO A 145 0.55 24.21 -16.21
C PRO A 145 -0.93 24.43 -15.88
N ASP A 146 -1.18 25.10 -14.77
CA ASP A 146 -2.52 25.48 -14.32
C ASP A 146 -3.20 26.37 -15.40
N PRO A 147 -4.36 25.97 -15.97
CA PRO A 147 -5.07 26.81 -16.93
C PRO A 147 -5.68 28.09 -16.31
N LYS A 148 -5.54 28.29 -14.99
CA LYS A 148 -5.91 29.53 -14.28
C LYS A 148 -4.70 30.36 -13.82
N ALA A 149 -3.53 30.23 -14.45
CA ALA A 149 -2.53 31.27 -14.32
C ALA A 149 -3.08 32.58 -14.93
N PRO A 150 -3.19 33.68 -14.18
CA PRO A 150 -3.59 34.96 -14.76
C PRO A 150 -2.53 35.37 -15.80
N THR A 151 -2.97 35.60 -17.03
CA THR A 151 -2.16 36.20 -18.08
C THR A 151 -1.71 37.57 -17.59
N ALA A 152 -0.42 37.72 -17.31
CA ALA A 152 0.18 39.01 -17.02
C ALA A 152 -0.07 39.96 -18.21
N PRO A 153 -0.37 41.25 -17.97
CA PRO A 153 -0.62 42.18 -19.05
C PRO A 153 0.64 42.40 -19.88
N ALA A 154 0.47 42.48 -21.20
CA ALA A 154 1.50 42.91 -22.12
C ALA A 154 1.94 44.33 -21.73
N ALA A 155 3.23 44.52 -21.50
CA ALA A 155 3.83 45.84 -21.36
C ALA A 155 3.90 46.50 -22.74
N GLU A 156 3.31 47.68 -22.86
CA GLU A 156 3.70 48.71 -23.84
C GLU A 156 5.03 49.35 -23.44
#